data_AF-A0A7C4QN51-F1
#
_entry.id   AF-A0A7C4QN51-F1
#
_cell.length_a   1.000
_cell.length_b   1.000
_cell.length_c   1.000
_cell.angle_alpha   90.00
_cell.angle_beta   90.00
_cell.angle_gamma   90.00
#
_symmetry.space_group_name_H-M   'P 1'
#
loop_
_entity.id
_entity.type
_entity.pdbx_description
1 polymer ?
#
loop_
_entity_poly.entity_id
_entity_poly.type
_entity_poly.pdbx_seq_one_letter_code
_entity_poly.pdbx_strand_id
1 'polypeptide(L)'
;MRSRRLVVLVLLAASLIGALVTGRDLFYNLLYLWLALIVLAGVWTWMSLNRIRVARQTRTLRAQVGDSIEERLAVRNQSGLPKLWLEVRDQSDLPGHHPSRVIAGLGSRQERVWVVRTRAWQRGRFRLGPLSISSGDPFGLFRIARRLASTNQVVIYPATVDLPEFPLPVGLAPGGDALRRRTHYVTPNAAGVRDYVSGDSYNRIHWRTTARRDRLMVKEFELDPLADVWVLVDGDRAVQAGEIGVTVGVEADELPWYQAPAPVRLPPTTEEYSVSTAASLAQHFLRRDRAVGLVAYGETREVVQPDRGERQLTKILETLAVFRATGRVSLRDALVLEADQLPRGSTVMLVTASGDLNWVGLAHALKRRGVSVVTFLVNPASFGGGHDNAGLATALWGVGLPAYRVEKDMDLAASVLWRG
;
A
#
# COMPACT_ATOMS: atom_id res chain seq x y z
N MET A 1 -14.80 -18.93 -32.73
CA MET A 1 -16.01 -18.07 -32.64
C MET A 1 -16.38 -17.44 -33.97
N ARG A 2 -15.47 -16.70 -34.63
CA ARG A 2 -15.66 -16.24 -36.01
C ARG A 2 -15.99 -17.39 -36.98
N SER A 3 -15.33 -18.55 -36.79
CA SER A 3 -15.58 -19.77 -37.54
C SER A 3 -17.03 -20.28 -37.49
N ARG A 4 -17.68 -20.30 -36.32
CA ARG A 4 -19.07 -20.79 -36.18
C ARG A 4 -20.09 -19.87 -36.85
N ARG A 5 -19.93 -18.55 -36.68
CA ARG A 5 -20.77 -17.55 -37.38
C ARG A 5 -20.61 -17.67 -38.89
N LEU A 6 -19.37 -17.78 -39.37
CA LEU A 6 -19.06 -17.94 -40.78
C LEU A 6 -19.67 -19.22 -41.35
N VAL A 7 -19.58 -20.35 -40.63
CA VAL A 7 -20.20 -21.61 -41.06
C VAL A 7 -21.71 -21.45 -41.21
N VAL A 8 -22.40 -20.84 -40.23
CA VAL A 8 -23.86 -20.62 -40.34
C VAL A 8 -24.21 -19.68 -41.49
N LEU A 9 -23.42 -18.61 -41.73
CA LEU A 9 -23.63 -17.70 -42.85
C LEU A 9 -23.36 -18.37 -44.21
N VAL A 10 -22.35 -19.23 -44.30
CA VAL A 10 -22.05 -20.01 -45.51
C VAL A 10 -23.17 -21.03 -45.78
N LEU A 11 -23.68 -21.71 -44.75
CA LEU A 11 -24.80 -22.64 -44.89
C LEU A 11 -26.11 -21.93 -45.27
N LEU A 12 -26.35 -20.74 -44.73
CA LEU A 12 -27.45 -19.86 -45.13
C LEU A 12 -27.33 -19.46 -46.61
N ALA A 13 -26.15 -19.00 -47.04
CA ALA A 13 -25.90 -18.60 -48.42
C ALA A 13 -25.99 -19.77 -49.40
N ALA A 14 -25.44 -20.94 -49.05
CA ALA A 14 -25.53 -22.16 -49.85
C ALA A 14 -26.98 -22.63 -49.99
N SER A 15 -27.78 -22.52 -48.93
CA SER A 15 -29.20 -22.85 -48.94
C SER A 15 -30.00 -21.86 -49.80
N LEU A 16 -29.66 -20.57 -49.77
CA LEU A 16 -30.26 -19.54 -50.65
C LEU A 16 -29.96 -19.81 -52.12
N ILE A 17 -28.69 -20.07 -52.46
CA ILE A 17 -28.28 -20.40 -53.84
C ILE A 17 -28.97 -21.68 -54.30
N GLY A 18 -28.97 -22.73 -53.47
CA GLY A 18 -29.66 -23.99 -53.76
C GLY A 18 -31.16 -23.82 -54.00
N ALA A 19 -31.83 -22.95 -53.22
CA ALA A 19 -33.24 -22.63 -53.39
C ALA A 19 -33.53 -21.92 -54.72
N LEU A 20 -32.71 -20.92 -55.07
CA LEU A 20 -32.84 -20.15 -56.32
C LEU A 20 -32.54 -20.97 -57.58
N VAL A 21 -31.54 -21.86 -57.52
CA VAL A 21 -31.11 -22.68 -58.68
C VAL A 21 -32.02 -23.89 -58.87
N THR A 22 -32.38 -24.59 -57.78
CA THR A 22 -33.07 -25.90 -57.88
C THR A 22 -34.59 -25.77 -57.75
N GLY A 23 -35.08 -24.70 -57.12
CA GLY A 23 -36.52 -24.50 -56.88
C GLY A 23 -37.18 -25.51 -55.92
N ARG A 24 -36.40 -26.36 -55.23
CA ARG A 24 -36.92 -27.40 -54.33
C ARG A 24 -37.24 -26.85 -52.94
N ASP A 25 -38.35 -27.28 -52.36
CA ASP A 25 -38.83 -26.88 -51.03
C ASP A 25 -37.80 -27.12 -49.90
N LEU A 26 -36.97 -28.16 -50.02
CA LEU A 26 -35.94 -28.49 -49.03
C LEU A 26 -35.01 -27.31 -48.74
N PHE A 27 -34.55 -26.60 -49.78
CA PHE A 27 -33.59 -25.50 -49.62
C PHE A 27 -34.25 -24.27 -49.01
N TYR A 28 -35.54 -24.01 -49.30
CA TYR A 28 -36.32 -22.97 -48.63
C TYR A 28 -36.52 -23.29 -47.14
N ASN A 29 -36.84 -24.54 -46.79
CA ASN A 29 -36.98 -24.96 -45.39
C ASN A 29 -35.67 -24.80 -44.61
N LEU A 30 -34.53 -25.18 -45.21
CA LEU A 30 -33.21 -24.97 -44.61
C LEU A 30 -32.89 -23.49 -44.43
N LEU A 31 -33.21 -22.66 -45.44
CA LEU A 31 -33.04 -21.21 -45.34
C LEU A 31 -33.85 -20.63 -44.16
N TYR A 32 -35.12 -20.99 -44.03
CA TYR A 32 -35.97 -20.54 -42.93
C TYR A 32 -35.46 -21.03 -41.57
N LEU A 33 -34.95 -22.26 -41.50
CA LEU A 33 -34.37 -22.81 -40.28
C LEU A 33 -33.14 -22.01 -39.84
N TRP A 34 -32.21 -21.73 -40.76
CA TRP A 34 -31.01 -20.94 -40.45
C TRP A 34 -31.36 -19.49 -40.08
N LEU A 35 -32.33 -18.88 -40.77
CA LEU A 35 -32.81 -17.54 -40.45
C LEU A 35 -33.44 -17.51 -39.05
N ALA A 36 -34.32 -18.47 -38.75
CA ALA A 36 -34.95 -18.61 -37.45
C ALA A 36 -33.91 -18.82 -36.34
N LEU A 37 -32.88 -19.64 -36.58
CA LEU A 37 -31.77 -19.85 -35.65
C LEU A 37 -31.02 -18.54 -35.34
N ILE A 38 -30.70 -17.74 -36.37
CA ILE A 38 -30.01 -16.45 -36.20
C ILE A 38 -30.87 -15.48 -35.39
N VAL A 39 -32.15 -15.34 -35.73
CA VAL A 39 -33.09 -14.46 -35.02
C VAL A 39 -33.24 -14.90 -33.57
N LEU A 40 -33.47 -16.20 -33.32
CA LEU A 40 -33.63 -16.75 -31.98
C LEU A 40 -32.36 -16.55 -31.14
N ALA A 41 -31.17 -16.78 -31.71
CA ALA A 41 -29.90 -16.58 -31.03
C ALA A 41 -29.64 -15.10 -30.71
N GLY A 42 -30.00 -14.18 -31.61
CA GLY A 42 -29.90 -12.73 -31.39
C GLY A 42 -30.82 -12.26 -30.26
N VAL A 43 -32.10 -12.65 -30.33
CA VAL A 43 -33.11 -12.34 -29.32
C VAL A 43 -32.74 -12.92 -27.96
N TRP A 44 -32.24 -14.15 -27.92
CA TRP A 44 -31.73 -14.80 -26.70
C TRP A 44 -30.57 -14.01 -26.09
N THR A 45 -29.59 -13.65 -26.91
CA THR A 45 -28.40 -12.90 -26.48
C THR A 45 -28.77 -11.52 -25.94
N TRP A 46 -29.72 -10.84 -26.57
CA TRP A 46 -30.21 -9.56 -26.07
C TRP A 46 -30.90 -9.69 -24.70
N MET A 47 -31.69 -10.75 -24.50
CA MET A 47 -32.33 -11.03 -23.21
C MET A 47 -31.34 -11.54 -22.14
N SER A 48 -30.20 -12.12 -22.50
CA SER A 48 -29.32 -12.82 -21.56
C SER A 48 -28.66 -11.89 -20.54
N LEU A 49 -28.32 -10.65 -20.91
CA LEU A 49 -27.79 -9.65 -19.97
C LEU A 49 -28.83 -8.67 -19.40
N ASN A 50 -30.09 -8.77 -19.82
CA ASN A 50 -31.12 -7.86 -19.35
C ASN A 50 -31.47 -8.09 -17.88
N ARG A 51 -31.66 -6.99 -17.13
CA ARG A 51 -31.98 -6.95 -15.69
C ARG A 51 -31.03 -7.76 -14.80
N ILE A 52 -29.73 -7.69 -15.05
CA ILE A 52 -28.70 -8.24 -14.16
C ILE A 52 -28.12 -7.10 -13.32
N ARG A 53 -28.10 -7.32 -12.00
CA ARG A 53 -27.45 -6.43 -11.04
C ARG A 53 -26.23 -7.15 -10.47
N VAL A 54 -25.11 -6.47 -10.45
CA VAL A 54 -23.90 -6.94 -9.79
C VAL A 54 -23.53 -5.96 -8.70
N ALA A 55 -23.30 -6.49 -7.51
CA ALA A 55 -22.83 -5.75 -6.36
C ALA A 55 -21.44 -6.26 -5.99
N ARG A 56 -20.56 -5.32 -5.66
CA ARG A 56 -19.23 -5.54 -5.14
C ARG A 56 -19.17 -4.91 -3.76
N GLN A 57 -18.74 -5.67 -2.76
CA GLN A 57 -18.52 -5.19 -1.41
C GLN A 57 -17.10 -5.55 -1.00
N THR A 58 -16.27 -4.53 -0.81
CA THR A 58 -14.90 -4.70 -0.32
C THR A 58 -14.92 -4.40 1.18
N ARG A 59 -14.46 -5.34 2.02
CA ARG A 59 -14.54 -5.20 3.48
C ARG A 59 -13.59 -4.12 4.00
N THR A 60 -12.38 -4.05 3.44
CA THR A 60 -11.33 -3.10 3.82
C THR A 60 -10.72 -2.47 2.57
N LEU A 61 -10.62 -1.14 2.55
CA LEU A 61 -9.96 -0.39 1.47
C LEU A 61 -8.49 -0.06 1.79
N ARG A 62 -8.04 -0.47 2.98
CA ARG A 62 -6.69 -0.29 3.50
C ARG A 62 -6.25 -1.62 4.11
N ALA A 63 -5.04 -2.05 3.76
CA ALA A 63 -4.43 -3.28 4.25
C ALA A 63 -2.92 -3.07 4.35
N GLN A 64 -2.21 -3.88 5.12
CA GLN A 64 -0.75 -3.92 5.08
C GLN A 64 -0.26 -5.08 4.19
N VAL A 65 0.97 -5.00 3.68
CA VAL A 65 1.62 -6.15 3.03
C VAL A 65 1.61 -7.32 4.01
N GLY A 66 1.10 -8.46 3.55
CA GLY A 66 0.87 -9.66 4.34
C GLY A 66 -0.58 -9.86 4.80
N ASP A 67 -1.42 -8.84 4.77
CA ASP A 67 -2.84 -8.99 5.09
C ASP A 67 -3.61 -9.64 3.94
N SER A 68 -4.78 -10.21 4.26
CA SER A 68 -5.74 -10.70 3.25
C SER A 68 -6.87 -9.70 3.04
N ILE A 69 -7.06 -9.27 1.79
CA ILE A 69 -8.20 -8.47 1.38
C ILE A 69 -9.35 -9.41 1.02
N GLU A 70 -10.52 -9.17 1.62
CA GLU A 70 -11.75 -9.92 1.33
C GLU A 70 -12.70 -9.09 0.46
N GLU A 71 -13.04 -9.61 -0.72
CA GLU A 71 -14.06 -9.03 -1.61
C GLU A 71 -15.25 -9.98 -1.76
N ARG A 72 -16.46 -9.48 -1.52
CA ARG A 72 -17.71 -10.20 -1.72
C ARG A 72 -18.35 -9.71 -3.02
N LEU A 73 -18.55 -10.62 -3.96
CA LEU A 73 -19.23 -10.37 -5.23
C LEU A 73 -20.58 -11.07 -5.24
N ALA A 74 -21.62 -10.31 -5.58
CA ALA A 74 -22.98 -10.80 -5.71
C ALA A 74 -23.54 -10.49 -7.09
N VAL A 75 -24.01 -11.52 -7.79
CA VAL A 75 -24.68 -11.40 -9.08
C VAL A 75 -26.13 -11.81 -8.89
N ARG A 76 -27.06 -10.89 -9.18
CA ARG A 76 -28.49 -11.12 -9.04
C ARG A 76 -29.18 -10.98 -10.39
N ASN A 77 -29.90 -12.04 -10.76
CA ASN A 77 -30.85 -11.99 -11.86
C ASN A 77 -32.14 -11.36 -11.36
N GLN A 78 -32.59 -10.25 -11.96
CA GLN A 78 -33.88 -9.63 -11.63
C GLN A 78 -34.94 -9.89 -12.71
N SER A 79 -34.59 -10.64 -13.76
CA SER A 79 -35.52 -11.04 -14.81
C SER A 79 -36.32 -12.28 -14.40
N GLY A 80 -37.47 -12.46 -15.06
CA GLY A 80 -38.29 -13.66 -14.92
C GLY A 80 -37.71 -14.90 -15.60
N LEU A 81 -36.75 -14.73 -16.50
CA LEU A 81 -36.13 -15.81 -17.27
C LEU A 81 -34.79 -16.24 -16.64
N PRO A 82 -34.48 -17.54 -16.64
CA PRO A 82 -33.16 -18.03 -16.23
C PRO A 82 -32.08 -17.59 -17.23
N LYS A 83 -30.85 -17.41 -16.74
CA LYS A 83 -29.67 -17.17 -17.57
C LYS A 83 -28.86 -18.47 -17.65
N LEU A 84 -28.54 -18.92 -18.87
CA LEU A 84 -27.80 -20.18 -19.05
C LEU A 84 -26.38 -20.09 -18.53
N TRP A 85 -25.70 -18.99 -18.82
CA TRP A 85 -24.36 -18.73 -18.32
C TRP A 85 -24.10 -17.23 -18.24
N LEU A 86 -23.30 -16.85 -17.25
CA LEU A 86 -22.77 -15.51 -17.08
C LEU A 86 -21.28 -15.62 -16.77
N GLU A 87 -20.47 -14.81 -17.43
CA GLU A 87 -19.05 -14.71 -17.16
C GLU A 87 -18.78 -13.33 -16.57
N VAL A 88 -18.36 -13.30 -15.32
CA VAL A 88 -17.93 -12.07 -14.65
C VAL A 88 -16.42 -12.02 -14.77
N ARG A 89 -15.92 -11.05 -15.52
CA ARG A 89 -14.49 -10.75 -15.64
C ARG A 89 -14.15 -9.48 -14.89
N ASP A 90 -13.13 -9.57 -14.09
CA ASP A 90 -12.57 -8.45 -13.36
C ASP A 90 -11.29 -7.95 -14.02
N GLN A 91 -11.10 -6.63 -13.98
CA GLN A 91 -9.96 -5.93 -14.57
C GLN A 91 -9.16 -5.18 -13.50
N SER A 92 -9.11 -5.71 -12.27
CA SER A 92 -8.30 -5.13 -11.21
C SER A 92 -6.81 -5.24 -11.53
N ASP A 93 -6.02 -4.29 -11.03
CA ASP A 93 -4.56 -4.27 -11.17
C ASP A 93 -3.83 -4.88 -9.96
N LEU A 94 -4.56 -5.36 -8.95
CA LEU A 94 -4.01 -6.00 -7.76
C LEU A 94 -3.38 -7.37 -8.12
N PRO A 95 -2.08 -7.58 -7.89
CA PRO A 95 -1.41 -8.85 -8.20
C PRO A 95 -2.03 -10.04 -7.48
N GLY A 96 -2.21 -11.16 -8.18
CA GLY A 96 -2.86 -12.36 -7.64
C GLY A 96 -4.37 -12.21 -7.41
N HIS A 97 -4.98 -11.07 -7.76
CA HIS A 97 -6.42 -10.87 -7.62
C HIS A 97 -7.16 -11.36 -8.86
N HIS A 98 -7.73 -12.56 -8.79
CA HIS A 98 -8.49 -13.15 -9.89
C HIS A 98 -9.90 -13.54 -9.46
N PRO A 99 -10.80 -12.57 -9.22
CA PRO A 99 -12.17 -12.84 -8.79
C PRO A 99 -13.09 -13.29 -9.93
N SER A 100 -12.56 -13.37 -11.16
CA SER A 100 -13.30 -13.71 -12.37
C SER A 100 -13.92 -15.10 -12.25
N ARG A 101 -15.22 -15.21 -12.57
CA ARG A 101 -15.95 -16.46 -12.42
C ARG A 101 -16.98 -16.66 -13.52
N VAL A 102 -17.06 -17.89 -14.00
CA VAL A 102 -18.16 -18.35 -14.85
C VAL A 102 -19.25 -18.95 -13.95
N ILE A 103 -20.46 -18.40 -14.06
CA ILE A 103 -21.66 -18.88 -13.40
C ILE A 103 -22.46 -19.67 -14.44
N ALA A 104 -22.50 -20.98 -14.28
CA ALA A 104 -23.37 -21.86 -15.06
C ALA A 104 -24.75 -21.88 -14.40
N GLY A 105 -25.77 -21.42 -15.13
CA GLY A 105 -27.14 -21.34 -14.66
C GLY A 105 -27.34 -20.29 -13.56
N LEU A 106 -28.15 -19.27 -13.85
CA LEU A 106 -28.69 -18.37 -12.84
C LEU A 106 -30.20 -18.29 -13.01
N GLY A 107 -30.93 -18.93 -12.10
CA GLY A 107 -32.39 -19.01 -12.11
C GLY A 107 -33.08 -17.65 -12.08
N SER A 108 -34.38 -17.67 -12.33
CA SER A 108 -35.24 -16.48 -12.22
C SER A 108 -35.15 -15.91 -10.80
N ARG A 109 -34.94 -14.60 -10.67
CA ARG A 109 -34.81 -13.89 -9.38
C ARG A 109 -33.70 -14.41 -8.43
N GLN A 110 -32.84 -15.31 -8.90
CA GLN A 110 -31.79 -15.92 -8.09
C GLN A 110 -30.59 -14.99 -7.91
N GLU A 111 -29.92 -15.12 -6.77
CA GLU A 111 -28.65 -14.47 -6.48
C GLU A 111 -27.54 -15.51 -6.29
N ARG A 112 -26.36 -15.23 -6.85
CA ARG A 112 -25.16 -16.01 -6.63
C ARG A 112 -24.11 -15.12 -5.98
N VAL A 113 -23.58 -15.58 -4.85
CA VAL A 113 -22.56 -14.87 -4.09
C VAL A 113 -21.33 -15.74 -3.92
N TRP A 114 -20.15 -15.12 -4.02
CA TRP A 114 -18.89 -15.72 -3.64
C TRP A 114 -17.97 -14.67 -2.99
N VAL A 115 -17.05 -15.17 -2.18
CA VAL A 115 -16.03 -14.36 -1.51
C VAL A 115 -14.69 -14.71 -2.14
N VAL A 116 -13.92 -13.69 -2.45
CA VAL A 116 -12.56 -13.79 -2.98
C VAL A 116 -11.64 -13.23 -1.91
N ARG A 117 -10.65 -14.03 -1.52
CA ARG A 117 -9.60 -13.61 -0.60
C ARG A 117 -8.34 -13.46 -1.43
N THR A 118 -7.67 -12.33 -1.28
CA THR A 118 -6.41 -12.06 -1.97
C THR A 118 -5.41 -11.55 -0.97
N ARG A 119 -4.24 -12.20 -0.91
CA ARG A 119 -3.16 -11.77 -0.03
C ARG A 119 -2.38 -10.63 -0.66
N ALA A 120 -2.11 -9.61 0.13
CA ALA A 120 -1.41 -8.41 -0.28
C ALA A 120 0.11 -8.66 -0.28
N TRP A 121 0.70 -8.94 -1.44
CA TRP A 121 2.14 -9.22 -1.56
C TRP A 121 2.99 -7.99 -1.87
N GLN A 122 2.38 -6.95 -2.44
CA GLN A 122 3.06 -5.74 -2.88
C GLN A 122 2.36 -4.51 -2.31
N ARG A 123 3.14 -3.55 -1.81
CA ARG A 123 2.64 -2.25 -1.38
C ARG A 123 2.28 -1.40 -2.59
N GLY A 124 1.34 -0.47 -2.42
CA GLY A 124 0.92 0.39 -3.52
C GLY A 124 -0.55 0.78 -3.47
N ARG A 125 -0.96 1.55 -4.47
CA ARG A 125 -2.37 1.87 -4.72
C ARG A 125 -2.85 1.01 -5.87
N PHE A 126 -3.86 0.20 -5.58
CA PHE A 126 -4.44 -0.72 -6.54
C PHE A 126 -5.90 -0.35 -6.79
N ARG A 127 -6.33 -0.47 -8.03
CA ARG A 127 -7.70 -0.34 -8.49
C ARG A 127 -8.35 -1.71 -8.54
N LEU A 128 -9.43 -1.82 -7.78
CA LEU A 128 -10.35 -2.94 -7.80
C LEU A 128 -11.46 -2.65 -8.82
N GLY A 129 -11.56 -3.51 -9.84
CA GLY A 129 -12.43 -3.33 -11.00
C GLY A 129 -11.78 -2.50 -12.12
N PRO A 130 -12.51 -2.19 -13.19
CA PRO A 130 -13.95 -2.37 -13.37
C PRO A 130 -14.34 -3.82 -13.68
N LEU A 131 -15.59 -4.16 -13.36
CA LEU A 131 -16.19 -5.44 -13.71
C LEU A 131 -16.76 -5.41 -15.13
N SER A 132 -16.66 -6.52 -15.83
CA SER A 132 -17.34 -6.75 -17.10
C SER A 132 -18.11 -8.06 -17.03
N ILE A 133 -19.36 -8.04 -17.50
CA ILE A 133 -20.20 -9.23 -17.53
C ILE A 133 -20.45 -9.57 -18.98
N SER A 134 -20.19 -10.82 -19.35
CA SER A 134 -20.51 -11.35 -20.67
C SER A 134 -21.48 -12.52 -20.58
N SER A 135 -22.30 -12.63 -21.61
CA SER A 135 -23.19 -13.77 -21.83
C SER A 135 -23.38 -13.97 -23.34
N GLY A 136 -24.16 -14.98 -23.72
CA GLY A 136 -24.42 -15.32 -25.11
C GLY A 136 -25.51 -16.37 -25.24
N ASP A 137 -25.76 -16.76 -26.48
CA ASP A 137 -26.70 -17.82 -26.82
C ASP A 137 -26.10 -19.23 -26.60
N PRO A 138 -26.94 -20.27 -26.49
CA PRO A 138 -26.46 -21.66 -26.34
C PRO A 138 -25.67 -22.17 -27.55
N PHE A 139 -25.90 -21.65 -28.76
CA PHE A 139 -25.21 -22.08 -29.99
C PHE A 139 -23.86 -21.35 -30.17
N GLY A 140 -23.60 -20.32 -29.38
CA GLY A 140 -22.38 -19.51 -29.42
C GLY A 140 -22.27 -18.63 -30.68
N LEU A 141 -23.41 -18.28 -31.29
CA LEU A 141 -23.49 -17.41 -32.46
C LEU A 141 -23.28 -15.96 -32.08
N PHE A 142 -23.84 -15.47 -30.98
CA PHE A 142 -23.72 -14.09 -30.52
C PHE A 142 -23.19 -14.04 -29.08
N ARG A 143 -22.49 -12.95 -28.77
CA ARG A 143 -22.06 -12.63 -27.41
C ARG A 143 -22.34 -11.16 -27.17
N ILE A 144 -22.77 -10.87 -25.96
CA ILE A 144 -22.95 -9.52 -25.49
C ILE A 144 -22.11 -9.35 -24.23
N ALA A 145 -21.52 -8.18 -24.07
CA ALA A 145 -20.77 -7.81 -22.88
C ALA A 145 -21.22 -6.44 -22.41
N ARG A 146 -21.30 -6.27 -21.10
CA ARG A 146 -21.61 -4.99 -20.46
C ARG A 146 -20.53 -4.69 -19.43
N ARG A 147 -19.88 -3.53 -19.56
CA ARG A 147 -18.93 -3.03 -18.56
C ARG A 147 -19.69 -2.30 -17.45
N LEU A 148 -19.29 -2.53 -16.21
CA LEU A 148 -19.75 -1.83 -15.02
C LEU A 148 -18.63 -0.89 -14.58
N ALA A 149 -18.91 0.41 -14.57
CA ALA A 149 -17.90 1.43 -14.26
C ALA A 149 -17.52 1.51 -12.77
N SER A 150 -18.15 0.72 -11.89
CA SER A 150 -17.87 0.73 -10.45
C SER A 150 -16.45 0.22 -10.20
N THR A 151 -15.61 1.08 -9.62
CA THR A 151 -14.23 0.77 -9.22
C THR A 151 -13.98 1.27 -7.80
N ASN A 152 -13.24 0.49 -7.02
CA ASN A 152 -12.76 0.90 -5.70
C ASN A 152 -11.24 1.08 -5.75
N GLN A 153 -10.70 1.97 -4.92
CA GLN A 153 -9.26 2.07 -4.71
C GLN A 153 -8.90 1.41 -3.38
N VAL A 154 -7.89 0.56 -3.40
CA VAL A 154 -7.31 -0.05 -2.21
C VAL A 154 -5.88 0.41 -2.06
N VAL A 155 -5.50 0.81 -0.85
CA VAL A 155 -4.12 1.19 -0.52
C VAL A 155 -3.53 0.09 0.33
N ILE A 156 -2.44 -0.50 -0.14
CA ILE A 156 -1.66 -1.49 0.59
C ILE A 156 -0.44 -0.78 1.16
N TYR A 157 -0.41 -0.65 2.47
CA TYR A 157 0.70 -0.09 3.23
C TYR A 157 1.87 -1.06 3.28
N PRO A 158 3.10 -0.55 3.44
CA PRO A 158 4.26 -1.41 3.66
C PRO A 158 4.08 -2.28 4.91
N ALA A 159 4.76 -3.43 4.93
CA ALA A 159 4.81 -4.28 6.11
C ALA A 159 5.49 -3.52 7.26
N THR A 160 4.95 -3.67 8.47
CA THR A 160 5.54 -3.14 9.70
C THR A 160 5.87 -4.30 10.63
N VAL A 161 7.06 -4.25 11.21
CA VAL A 161 7.52 -5.20 12.23
C VAL A 161 7.58 -4.47 13.57
N ASP A 162 7.08 -5.11 14.62
CA ASP A 162 7.15 -4.56 15.97
C ASP A 162 8.61 -4.58 16.46
N LEU A 163 9.10 -3.44 16.97
CA LEU A 163 10.50 -3.26 17.42
C LEU A 163 10.59 -3.07 18.95
N PRO A 164 10.12 -4.01 19.79
CA PRO A 164 9.90 -3.78 21.23
C PRO A 164 11.16 -3.29 21.98
N GLU A 165 12.35 -3.75 21.57
CA GLU A 165 13.62 -3.51 22.25
C GLU A 165 14.40 -2.28 21.73
N PHE A 166 13.91 -1.60 20.69
CA PHE A 166 14.63 -0.45 20.13
C PHE A 166 14.59 0.77 21.08
N PRO A 167 15.75 1.34 21.48
CA PRO A 167 15.80 2.42 22.44
C PRO A 167 15.12 3.69 21.92
N LEU A 168 14.48 4.40 22.84
CA LEU A 168 13.95 5.74 22.56
C LEU A 168 15.12 6.75 22.48
N PRO A 169 15.15 7.63 21.47
CA PRO A 169 16.13 8.69 21.42
C PRO A 169 15.94 9.66 22.58
N VAL A 170 17.06 10.08 23.15
CA VAL A 170 17.12 11.04 24.25
C VAL A 170 17.10 12.45 23.68
N GLY A 171 16.14 13.26 24.10
CA GLY A 171 16.14 14.69 23.79
C GLY A 171 17.15 15.44 24.64
N LEU A 172 17.94 16.30 24.00
CA LEU A 172 18.77 17.28 24.69
C LEU A 172 17.87 18.45 25.11
N ALA A 173 17.72 18.64 26.42
CA ALA A 173 17.08 19.84 26.94
C ALA A 173 18.00 21.07 26.69
N PRO A 174 17.44 22.29 26.55
CA PRO A 174 18.24 23.51 26.53
C PRO A 174 18.91 23.67 27.91
N GLY A 175 20.18 23.31 28.01
CA GLY A 175 20.90 23.27 29.30
C GLY A 175 21.86 22.09 29.47
N GLY A 176 21.83 21.10 28.56
CA GLY A 176 22.90 20.09 28.45
C GLY A 176 22.73 18.83 29.28
N ASP A 177 21.65 18.69 30.05
CA ASP A 177 21.35 17.43 30.74
C ASP A 177 20.38 16.56 29.92
N ALA A 178 20.86 15.39 29.54
CA ALA A 178 20.09 14.35 28.87
C ALA A 178 19.04 13.82 29.85
N LEU A 179 17.76 14.18 29.68
CA LEU A 179 16.70 13.80 30.61
C LEU A 179 16.37 12.30 30.47
N ARG A 180 17.15 11.45 31.12
CA ARG A 180 16.86 10.02 31.28
C ARG A 180 15.99 9.82 32.52
N ARG A 181 14.77 10.37 32.54
CA ARG A 181 13.83 10.10 33.63
C ARG A 181 12.41 9.89 33.11
N ARG A 182 11.95 8.63 33.19
CA ARG A 182 10.52 8.29 33.15
C ARG A 182 9.84 9.03 34.29
N THR A 183 8.85 9.86 33.97
CA THR A 183 7.89 10.36 34.93
C THR A 183 6.51 9.95 34.44
N HIS A 184 5.82 9.12 35.22
CA HIS A 184 4.40 8.76 35.02
C HIS A 184 3.45 9.87 35.50
N TYR A 185 3.96 11.09 35.62
CA TYR A 185 3.21 12.24 36.05
C TYR A 185 3.05 13.18 34.88
N VAL A 186 1.79 13.52 34.59
CA VAL A 186 1.39 14.71 33.84
C VAL A 186 2.37 15.83 34.21
N THR A 187 3.18 16.28 33.26
CA THR A 187 4.19 17.30 33.51
C THR A 187 3.52 18.53 34.13
N PRO A 188 3.87 18.93 35.37
CA PRO A 188 3.31 20.09 36.04
C PRO A 188 4.04 21.39 35.65
N ASN A 189 4.80 21.40 34.56
CA ASN A 189 5.59 22.55 34.17
C ASN A 189 4.75 23.44 33.25
N ALA A 190 4.06 24.41 33.85
CA ALA A 190 3.69 25.62 33.13
C ALA A 190 4.99 26.42 32.90
N ALA A 191 5.39 26.57 31.64
CA ALA A 191 6.56 27.36 31.25
C ALA A 191 6.40 28.84 31.62
N GLY A 192 5.15 29.28 31.63
CA GLY A 192 4.76 30.63 31.99
C GLY A 192 3.25 30.77 32.07
N VAL A 193 2.83 32.01 32.19
CA VAL A 193 1.42 32.37 32.13
C VAL A 193 1.30 33.58 31.21
N ARG A 194 0.48 33.47 30.16
CA ARG A 194 0.20 34.56 29.23
C ARG A 194 -1.22 35.10 29.40
N ASP A 195 -1.48 36.27 28.83
CA ASP A 195 -2.82 36.85 28.79
C ASP A 195 -3.77 35.94 27.98
N TYR A 196 -4.99 35.78 28.47
CA TYR A 196 -6.06 35.08 27.80
C TYR A 196 -6.44 35.77 26.50
N VAL A 197 -6.54 34.99 25.42
CA VAL A 197 -7.07 35.45 24.14
C VAL A 197 -8.35 34.70 23.84
N SER A 198 -9.34 35.38 23.25
CA SER A 198 -10.59 34.78 22.82
C SER A 198 -10.33 33.58 21.91
N GLY A 199 -10.71 32.38 22.37
CA GLY A 199 -10.39 31.10 21.73
C GLY A 199 -9.63 30.14 22.63
N ASP A 200 -9.00 30.64 23.70
CA ASP A 200 -8.36 29.79 24.71
C ASP A 200 -9.38 29.04 25.57
N SER A 201 -9.07 27.77 25.87
CA SER A 201 -9.93 26.92 26.71
C SER A 201 -9.92 27.37 28.17
N TYR A 202 -11.11 27.52 28.77
CA TYR A 202 -11.29 27.90 30.18
C TYR A 202 -10.62 26.92 31.17
N ASN A 203 -10.48 25.65 30.80
CA ASN A 203 -9.80 24.62 31.60
C ASN A 203 -8.29 24.90 31.77
N ARG A 204 -7.74 25.85 31.01
CA ARG A 204 -6.33 26.24 31.05
C ARG A 204 -6.09 27.54 31.85
N ILE A 205 -7.12 28.13 32.47
CA ILE A 205 -6.98 29.35 33.27
C ILE A 205 -6.15 29.05 34.53
N HIS A 206 -5.15 29.89 34.80
CA HIS A 206 -4.35 29.83 36.01
C HIS A 206 -4.93 30.74 37.10
N TRP A 207 -5.95 30.25 37.81
CA TRP A 207 -6.72 31.01 38.81
C TRP A 207 -5.87 31.77 39.83
N ARG A 208 -4.76 31.19 40.29
CA ARG A 208 -3.87 31.83 41.28
C ARG A 208 -3.13 33.07 40.72
N THR A 209 -2.83 33.10 39.42
CA THR A 209 -2.16 34.25 38.77
C THR A 209 -3.19 35.26 38.30
N THR A 210 -4.34 34.79 37.79
CA THR A 210 -5.51 35.61 37.50
C THR A 210 -5.91 36.45 38.71
N ALA A 211 -6.03 35.84 39.90
CA ALA A 211 -6.39 36.51 41.14
C ALA A 211 -5.37 37.57 41.62
N ARG A 212 -4.12 37.52 41.15
CA ARG A 212 -3.07 38.49 41.53
C ARG A 212 -2.87 39.61 40.51
N ARG A 213 -3.26 39.39 39.25
CA ARG A 213 -3.02 40.32 38.13
C ARG A 213 -4.29 41.01 37.62
N ASP A 214 -5.44 40.65 38.19
CA ASP A 214 -6.77 41.19 37.84
C ASP A 214 -7.12 41.10 36.34
N ARG A 215 -6.53 40.11 35.65
CA ARG A 215 -6.76 39.77 34.24
C ARG A 215 -6.72 38.27 34.06
N LEU A 216 -7.48 37.73 33.11
CA LEU A 216 -7.50 36.29 32.83
C LEU A 216 -6.14 35.85 32.29
N MET A 217 -5.51 34.92 33.00
CA MET A 217 -4.20 34.38 32.67
C MET A 217 -4.34 32.89 32.31
N VAL A 218 -3.74 32.46 31.20
CA VAL A 218 -3.77 31.07 30.71
C VAL A 218 -2.42 30.41 30.92
N LYS A 219 -2.43 29.16 31.42
CA LYS A 219 -1.24 28.31 31.55
C LYS A 219 -0.63 28.09 30.16
N GLU A 220 0.61 28.50 29.99
CA GLU A 220 1.40 28.17 28.80
C GLU A 220 2.20 26.90 29.12
N PHE A 221 1.89 25.83 28.40
CA PHE A 221 2.62 24.58 28.54
C PHE A 221 3.78 24.61 27.56
N GLU A 222 5.01 24.48 28.05
CA GLU A 222 6.12 24.09 27.17
C GLU A 222 5.79 22.71 26.63
N LEU A 223 5.84 22.56 25.31
CA LEU A 223 5.98 21.25 24.72
C LEU A 223 7.30 20.70 25.26
N ASP A 224 7.20 19.70 26.12
CA ASP A 224 8.34 18.91 26.57
C ASP A 224 9.15 18.55 25.32
N PRO A 225 10.43 18.97 25.20
CA PRO A 225 11.25 18.74 24.01
C PRO A 225 11.68 17.26 23.97
N LEU A 226 10.68 16.38 23.87
CA LEU A 226 10.85 15.04 23.39
C LEU A 226 11.30 15.18 21.94
N ALA A 227 12.61 15.05 21.72
CA ALA A 227 13.26 15.07 20.41
C ALA A 227 12.35 14.50 19.31
N ASP A 228 11.99 15.33 18.34
CA ASP A 228 11.31 14.87 17.14
C ASP A 228 12.17 13.81 16.46
N VAL A 229 11.53 12.74 16.00
CA VAL A 229 12.19 11.69 15.25
C VAL A 229 11.94 11.93 13.78
N TRP A 230 13.00 12.05 12.99
CA TRP A 230 12.94 12.16 11.54
C TRP A 230 13.39 10.84 10.93
N VAL A 231 12.54 10.20 10.15
CA VAL A 231 12.92 9.03 9.35
C VAL A 231 13.28 9.53 7.96
N LEU A 232 14.52 9.33 7.54
CA LEU A 232 14.99 9.69 6.21
C LEU A 232 15.25 8.42 5.41
N VAL A 233 14.54 8.26 4.29
CA VAL A 233 14.63 7.10 3.40
C VAL A 233 15.38 7.48 2.13
N ASP A 234 16.49 6.79 1.90
CA ASP A 234 17.29 6.91 0.69
C ASP A 234 16.68 6.08 -0.44
N GLY A 235 16.22 6.76 -1.49
CA GLY A 235 15.71 6.16 -2.72
C GLY A 235 16.52 6.54 -3.96
N ASP A 236 17.81 6.82 -3.80
CA ASP A 236 18.73 6.89 -4.95
C ASP A 236 18.75 5.53 -5.66
N ARG A 237 18.40 5.52 -6.94
CA ARG A 237 18.39 4.31 -7.76
C ARG A 237 19.76 3.66 -7.89
N ALA A 238 20.84 4.43 -7.75
CA ALA A 238 22.20 3.93 -7.95
C ALA A 238 22.66 2.95 -6.87
N VAL A 239 22.05 3.01 -5.68
CA VAL A 239 22.40 2.18 -4.53
C VAL A 239 21.43 1.03 -4.29
N GLN A 240 20.31 0.98 -5.05
CA GLN A 240 19.33 -0.08 -4.89
C GLN A 240 19.76 -1.38 -5.57
N ALA A 241 19.43 -2.51 -4.96
CA ALA A 241 19.66 -3.85 -5.47
C ALA A 241 18.42 -4.73 -5.26
N GLY A 242 18.31 -5.79 -6.06
CA GLY A 242 17.26 -6.78 -5.94
C GLY A 242 16.70 -7.25 -7.28
N GLU A 243 15.99 -8.37 -7.23
CA GLU A 243 15.36 -8.96 -8.41
C GLU A 243 14.02 -8.28 -8.69
N ILE A 244 13.98 -7.44 -9.71
CA ILE A 244 12.76 -6.79 -10.18
C ILE A 244 11.89 -7.86 -10.85
N GLY A 245 10.66 -8.03 -10.36
CA GLY A 245 9.66 -8.90 -11.00
C GLY A 245 9.47 -10.27 -10.35
N VAL A 246 10.13 -10.57 -9.23
CA VAL A 246 9.76 -11.75 -8.43
C VAL A 246 8.43 -11.46 -7.75
N THR A 247 7.34 -11.93 -8.35
CA THR A 247 6.06 -12.09 -7.67
C THR A 247 6.21 -13.18 -6.61
N VAL A 248 6.65 -12.79 -5.42
CA VAL A 248 6.58 -13.62 -4.22
C VAL A 248 5.10 -13.81 -3.89
N GLY A 249 4.45 -14.84 -4.44
CA GLY A 249 3.06 -15.14 -4.08
C GLY A 249 2.11 -15.67 -5.15
N VAL A 250 2.57 -16.52 -6.08
CA VAL A 250 1.64 -17.30 -6.92
C VAL A 250 1.39 -18.72 -6.36
N GLU A 251 2.25 -19.25 -5.50
CA GLU A 251 2.11 -20.63 -4.99
C GLU A 251 1.31 -20.76 -3.67
N ALA A 252 1.01 -19.66 -2.98
CA ALA A 252 0.36 -19.73 -1.66
C ALA A 252 -1.16 -19.99 -1.69
N ASP A 253 -1.80 -19.91 -2.86
CA ASP A 253 -3.25 -20.13 -3.03
C ASP A 253 -3.65 -21.62 -3.08
N GLU A 254 -2.71 -22.57 -2.97
CA GLU A 254 -2.99 -24.00 -2.84
C GLU A 254 -2.98 -24.51 -1.38
N LEU A 255 -2.65 -23.66 -0.40
CA LEU A 255 -2.54 -24.10 0.99
C LEU A 255 -3.95 -24.20 1.64
N PRO A 256 -4.32 -25.35 2.22
CA PRO A 256 -5.60 -25.52 2.89
C PRO A 256 -5.85 -24.50 4.01
N TRP A 257 -7.11 -24.13 4.23
CA TRP A 257 -7.54 -23.11 5.21
C TRP A 257 -7.14 -23.37 6.68
N TYR A 258 -6.63 -24.56 7.00
CA TYR A 258 -6.14 -24.96 8.33
C TYR A 258 -4.62 -24.89 8.49
N GLN A 259 -3.86 -24.64 7.41
CA GLN A 259 -2.42 -24.41 7.51
C GLN A 259 -2.15 -22.97 7.91
N ALA A 260 -1.20 -22.77 8.81
CA ALA A 260 -0.76 -21.44 9.21
C ALA A 260 -0.31 -20.68 7.96
N PRO A 261 -0.78 -19.44 7.75
CA PRO A 261 -0.38 -18.67 6.59
C PRO A 261 1.15 -18.54 6.57
N ALA A 262 1.75 -18.78 5.41
CA ALA A 262 3.19 -18.63 5.23
C ALA A 262 3.63 -17.23 5.74
N PRO A 263 4.79 -17.13 6.40
CA PRO A 263 5.32 -15.86 6.86
C PRO A 263 5.40 -14.89 5.68
N VAL A 264 5.05 -13.63 5.95
CA VAL A 264 5.04 -12.56 4.94
C VAL A 264 6.49 -12.34 4.50
N ARG A 265 6.83 -12.79 3.29
CA ARG A 265 8.13 -12.51 2.69
C ARG A 265 8.00 -11.26 1.84
N LEU A 266 8.82 -10.27 2.17
CA LEU A 266 8.95 -9.07 1.36
C LEU A 266 9.61 -9.43 0.02
N PRO A 267 9.29 -8.73 -1.08
CA PRO A 267 10.06 -8.87 -2.30
C PRO A 267 11.55 -8.59 -2.00
N PRO A 268 12.48 -9.39 -2.53
CA PRO A 268 13.89 -9.34 -2.16
C PRO A 268 14.59 -8.16 -2.83
N THR A 269 14.23 -6.95 -2.43
CA THR A 269 14.78 -5.69 -2.91
C THR A 269 15.14 -4.79 -1.74
N THR A 270 16.23 -4.04 -1.89
CA THR A 270 16.66 -3.07 -0.87
C THR A 270 15.59 -1.99 -0.64
N GLU A 271 14.81 -1.64 -1.67
CA GLU A 271 13.71 -0.68 -1.57
C GLU A 271 12.64 -1.15 -0.58
N GLU A 272 12.12 -2.37 -0.74
CA GLU A 272 11.06 -2.91 0.15
C GLU A 272 11.52 -3.02 1.60
N TYR A 273 12.77 -3.44 1.81
CA TYR A 273 13.35 -3.54 3.15
C TYR A 273 13.59 -2.15 3.76
N SER A 274 14.04 -1.17 2.98
CA SER A 274 14.20 0.22 3.44
C SER A 274 12.85 0.83 3.85
N VAL A 275 11.83 0.63 3.01
CA VAL A 275 10.49 1.13 3.26
C VAL A 275 9.86 0.43 4.47
N SER A 276 9.98 -0.89 4.58
CA SER A 276 9.47 -1.64 5.73
C SER A 276 10.18 -1.24 7.03
N THR A 277 11.50 -1.02 6.98
CA THR A 277 12.27 -0.48 8.12
C THR A 277 11.75 0.89 8.55
N ALA A 278 11.58 1.80 7.59
CA ALA A 278 11.07 3.15 7.84
C ALA A 278 9.65 3.13 8.43
N ALA A 279 8.77 2.29 7.89
CA ALA A 279 7.41 2.11 8.38
C ALA A 279 7.38 1.54 9.81
N SER A 280 8.25 0.57 10.09
CA SER A 280 8.39 -0.07 11.40
C SER A 280 8.89 0.92 12.46
N LEU A 281 9.89 1.74 12.11
CA LEU A 281 10.39 2.82 12.97
C LEU A 281 9.28 3.84 13.26
N ALA A 282 8.58 4.31 12.23
CA ALA A 282 7.49 5.27 12.41
C ALA A 282 6.39 4.71 13.33
N GLN A 283 5.98 3.45 13.12
CA GLN A 283 5.00 2.78 13.98
C GLN A 283 5.49 2.65 15.43
N HIS A 284 6.74 2.23 15.63
CA HIS A 284 7.34 2.05 16.95
C HIS A 284 7.34 3.34 17.79
N PHE A 285 7.71 4.46 17.16
CA PHE A 285 7.79 5.76 17.82
C PHE A 285 6.42 6.42 18.01
N LEU A 286 5.53 6.35 17.01
CA LEU A 286 4.18 6.91 17.13
C LEU A 286 3.33 6.16 18.17
N ARG A 287 3.49 4.83 18.30
CA ARG A 287 2.85 4.06 19.39
C ARG A 287 3.34 4.45 20.79
N ARG A 288 4.51 5.09 20.88
CA ARG A 288 5.09 5.62 22.13
C ARG A 288 4.88 7.13 22.29
N ASP A 289 3.93 7.69 21.55
CA ASP A 289 3.58 9.12 21.56
C ASP A 289 4.76 10.06 21.24
N ARG A 290 5.70 9.60 20.41
CA ARG A 290 6.78 10.45 19.89
C ARG A 290 6.33 11.10 18.59
N ALA A 291 6.72 12.35 18.39
CA ALA A 291 6.51 13.02 17.11
C ALA A 291 7.46 12.43 16.07
N VAL A 292 6.91 12.00 14.93
CA VAL A 292 7.67 11.39 13.84
C VAL A 292 7.43 12.14 12.54
N GLY A 293 8.49 12.65 11.93
CA GLY A 293 8.51 13.15 10.57
C GLY A 293 9.11 12.12 9.60
N LEU A 294 8.78 12.26 8.31
CA LEU A 294 9.33 11.45 7.23
C LEU A 294 9.92 12.38 6.17
N VAL A 295 11.12 12.07 5.71
CA VAL A 295 11.68 12.60 4.47
C VAL A 295 12.07 11.43 3.58
N ALA A 296 11.46 11.32 2.40
CA ALA A 296 11.74 10.23 1.49
C ALA A 296 12.17 10.80 0.13
N TYR A 297 13.38 10.46 -0.29
CA TYR A 297 13.94 10.89 -1.57
C TYR A 297 13.86 9.74 -2.57
N GLY A 298 12.78 9.69 -3.35
CA GLY A 298 12.57 8.65 -4.36
C GLY A 298 12.44 9.26 -5.75
N GLU A 299 11.44 8.80 -6.51
CA GLU A 299 10.99 9.47 -7.73
C GLU A 299 10.67 10.95 -7.49
N THR A 300 10.02 11.23 -6.37
CA THR A 300 9.71 12.58 -5.85
C THR A 300 10.31 12.76 -4.46
N ARG A 301 10.54 14.02 -4.06
CA ARG A 301 10.87 14.38 -2.68
C ARG A 301 9.56 14.48 -1.90
N GLU A 302 9.32 13.54 -1.00
CA GLU A 302 8.16 13.54 -0.12
C GLU A 302 8.57 13.94 1.30
N VAL A 303 7.86 14.90 1.89
CA VAL A 303 8.12 15.35 3.27
C VAL A 303 6.82 15.38 4.07
N VAL A 304 6.84 14.67 5.19
CA VAL A 304 5.81 14.68 6.20
C VAL A 304 6.40 15.29 7.46
N GLN A 305 5.90 16.46 7.87
CA GLN A 305 6.34 17.14 9.08
C GLN A 305 6.07 16.29 10.33
N PRO A 306 6.89 16.42 11.39
CA PRO A 306 6.70 15.67 12.62
C PRO A 306 5.37 15.99 13.27
N ASP A 307 4.62 14.94 13.57
CA ASP A 307 3.36 15.00 14.32
C ASP A 307 3.20 13.68 15.10
N ARG A 308 2.16 13.58 15.92
CA ARG A 308 1.87 12.42 16.78
C ARG A 308 0.59 11.71 16.37
N GLY A 309 0.40 10.53 16.95
CA GLY A 309 -0.86 9.78 16.88
C GLY A 309 -1.07 8.98 15.60
N GLU A 310 -2.22 8.33 15.53
CA GLU A 310 -2.54 7.33 14.50
C GLU A 310 -2.75 7.95 13.10
N ARG A 311 -3.25 9.19 13.04
CA ARG A 311 -3.40 9.92 11.78
C ARG A 311 -2.06 10.17 11.12
N GLN A 312 -1.04 10.49 11.92
CA GLN A 312 0.32 10.67 11.42
C GLN A 312 0.90 9.36 10.89
N LEU A 313 0.68 8.24 11.60
CA LEU A 313 1.11 6.93 11.13
C LEU A 313 0.47 6.61 9.78
N THR A 314 -0.83 6.85 9.64
CA THR A 314 -1.56 6.64 8.38
C THR A 314 -0.95 7.46 7.24
N LYS A 315 -0.62 8.74 7.48
CA LYS A 315 -0.02 9.62 6.47
C LYS A 315 1.37 9.14 6.03
N ILE A 316 2.21 8.71 6.98
CA ILE A 316 3.53 8.14 6.70
C ILE A 316 3.40 6.85 5.90
N LEU A 317 2.52 5.93 6.30
CA LEU A 317 2.29 4.67 5.61
C LEU A 317 1.71 4.86 4.20
N GLU A 318 0.79 5.81 4.01
CA GLU A 318 0.26 6.18 2.69
C GLU A 318 1.35 6.74 1.77
N THR A 319 2.27 7.56 2.31
CA THR A 319 3.41 8.11 1.58
C THR A 319 4.39 7.00 1.17
N LEU A 320 4.73 6.12 2.11
CA LEU A 320 5.63 4.99 1.88
C LEU A 320 5.03 3.89 0.97
N ALA A 321 3.70 3.77 0.93
CA ALA A 321 3.01 2.82 0.05
C ALA A 321 3.24 3.12 -1.43
N VAL A 322 3.38 4.39 -1.80
CA VAL A 322 3.62 4.82 -3.20
C VAL A 322 5.08 5.21 -3.47
N PHE A 323 5.93 5.25 -2.45
CA PHE A 323 7.34 5.56 -2.61
C PHE A 323 8.04 4.58 -3.56
N ARG A 324 8.87 5.09 -4.46
CA ARG A 324 9.70 4.31 -5.40
C ARG A 324 11.13 4.84 -5.36
N ALA A 325 12.11 3.96 -5.18
CA ALA A 325 13.53 4.31 -5.09
C ALA A 325 14.16 4.43 -6.50
N THR A 326 13.53 5.24 -7.35
CA THR A 326 13.98 5.54 -8.71
C THR A 326 14.62 6.93 -8.82
N GLY A 327 14.91 7.54 -7.67
CA GLY A 327 15.49 8.88 -7.54
C GLY A 327 16.91 8.96 -8.07
N ARG A 328 17.40 10.20 -8.22
CA ARG A 328 18.76 10.52 -8.66
C ARG A 328 19.54 11.38 -7.66
N VAL A 329 18.90 11.76 -6.55
CA VAL A 329 19.52 12.58 -5.51
C VAL A 329 20.27 11.63 -4.60
N SER A 330 21.58 11.82 -4.49
CA SER A 330 22.41 11.01 -3.60
C SER A 330 22.07 11.28 -2.13
N LEU A 331 22.32 10.32 -1.24
CA LEU A 331 22.14 10.51 0.21
C LEU A 331 22.91 11.73 0.73
N ARG A 332 24.11 11.99 0.20
CA ARG A 332 24.92 13.16 0.54
C ARG A 332 24.15 14.45 0.24
N ASP A 333 23.62 14.58 -0.97
CA ASP A 333 22.91 15.79 -1.40
C ASP A 333 21.59 15.94 -0.63
N ALA A 334 20.88 14.83 -0.39
CA ALA A 334 19.69 14.82 0.45
C ALA A 334 19.99 15.34 1.87
N LEU A 335 21.08 14.88 2.49
CA LEU A 335 21.52 15.37 3.81
C LEU A 335 21.88 16.85 3.79
N VAL A 336 22.52 17.35 2.74
CA VAL A 336 22.81 18.79 2.59
C VAL A 336 21.53 19.61 2.53
N LEU A 337 20.54 19.17 1.74
CA LEU A 337 19.25 19.86 1.58
C LEU A 337 18.40 19.88 2.85
N GLU A 338 18.45 18.80 3.64
CA GLU A 338 17.68 18.68 4.88
C GLU A 338 18.42 19.18 6.12
N ALA A 339 19.74 19.31 6.07
CA ALA A 339 20.55 19.65 7.23
C ALA A 339 20.00 20.88 7.96
N ASP A 340 19.65 21.94 7.25
CA ASP A 340 19.18 23.19 7.85
C ASP A 340 17.74 23.16 8.36
N GLN A 341 16.93 22.21 7.90
CA GLN A 341 15.53 22.06 8.32
C GLN A 341 15.39 21.27 9.63
N LEU A 342 16.43 20.53 10.02
CA LEU A 342 16.42 19.66 11.20
C LEU A 342 16.64 20.46 12.51
N PRO A 343 15.67 20.49 13.43
CA PRO A 343 15.82 21.18 14.72
C PRO A 343 16.95 20.58 15.56
N ARG A 344 17.60 21.41 16.39
CA ARG A 344 18.55 20.90 17.40
C ARG A 344 17.81 20.03 18.41
N GLY A 345 18.49 18.99 18.90
CA GLY A 345 17.91 18.01 19.82
C GLY A 345 17.05 16.96 19.13
N SER A 346 16.78 17.06 17.81
CA SER A 346 16.06 16.01 17.07
C SER A 346 16.91 14.75 16.86
N THR A 347 16.26 13.65 16.51
CA THR A 347 16.92 12.41 16.11
C THR A 347 16.58 12.07 14.67
N VAL A 348 17.61 11.86 13.84
CA VAL A 348 17.47 11.42 12.46
C VAL A 348 17.79 9.93 12.37
N MET A 349 16.86 9.16 11.82
CA MET A 349 16.99 7.76 11.49
C MET A 349 17.19 7.65 9.98
N LEU A 350 18.44 7.41 9.58
CA LEU A 350 18.81 7.24 8.18
C LEU A 350 18.59 5.79 7.78
N VAL A 351 17.81 5.55 6.73
CA VAL A 351 17.65 4.23 6.13
C VAL A 351 18.22 4.28 4.72
N THR A 352 19.31 3.54 4.48
CA THR A 352 20.04 3.60 3.21
C THR A 352 20.68 2.28 2.82
N ALA A 353 20.76 2.04 1.51
CA ALA A 353 21.55 0.97 0.90
C ALA A 353 22.91 1.46 0.37
N SER A 354 23.23 2.74 0.52
CA SER A 354 24.48 3.32 0.02
C SER A 354 25.69 2.76 0.75
N GLY A 355 26.73 2.44 -0.02
CA GLY A 355 28.08 2.10 0.49
C GLY A 355 29.04 3.29 0.51
N ASP A 356 28.60 4.50 0.12
CA ASP A 356 29.47 5.67 0.01
C ASP A 356 29.88 6.19 1.40
N LEU A 357 31.16 6.52 1.59
CA LEU A 357 31.70 7.11 2.82
C LEU A 357 31.53 8.64 2.88
N ASN A 358 31.27 9.29 1.74
CA ASN A 358 31.26 10.76 1.65
C ASN A 358 30.20 11.44 2.52
N TRP A 359 29.11 10.75 2.84
CA TRP A 359 28.04 11.29 3.68
C TRP A 359 28.32 11.12 5.19
N VAL A 360 29.26 10.25 5.60
CA VAL A 360 29.60 10.01 7.02
C VAL A 360 30.08 11.29 7.70
N GLY A 361 30.89 12.09 6.99
CA GLY A 361 31.34 13.39 7.48
C GLY A 361 30.20 14.37 7.73
N LEU A 362 29.17 14.35 6.88
CA LEU A 362 27.96 15.18 7.04
C LEU A 362 27.11 14.71 8.22
N ALA A 363 26.90 13.39 8.36
CA ALA A 363 26.19 12.82 9.50
C ALA A 363 26.88 13.16 10.83
N HIS A 364 28.22 13.13 10.87
CA HIS A 364 28.99 13.58 12.03
C HIS A 364 28.84 15.09 12.28
N ALA A 365 28.80 15.91 11.23
CA ALA A 365 28.55 17.34 11.37
C ALA A 365 27.17 17.63 11.99
N LEU A 366 26.13 16.87 11.61
CA LEU A 366 24.79 16.95 12.23
C LEU A 366 24.85 16.60 13.73
N LYS A 367 25.59 15.54 14.09
CA LYS A 367 25.83 15.19 15.51
C LYS A 367 26.47 16.32 16.30
N ARG A 368 27.49 16.98 15.75
CA ARG A 368 28.11 18.15 16.40
C ARG A 368 27.16 19.35 16.53
N ARG A 369 26.15 19.45 15.67
CA ARG A 369 25.09 20.46 15.76
C ARG A 369 24.02 20.14 16.83
N GLY A 370 24.13 18.99 17.48
CA GLY A 370 23.18 18.52 18.50
C GLY A 370 22.02 17.71 17.94
N VAL A 371 22.14 17.14 16.73
CA VAL A 371 21.17 16.21 16.15
C VAL A 371 21.66 14.78 16.34
N SER A 372 20.91 13.91 17.01
CA SER A 372 21.29 12.51 17.11
C SER A 372 21.09 11.81 15.77
N VAL A 373 22.05 11.03 15.29
CA VAL A 373 21.92 10.30 14.02
C VAL A 373 22.08 8.81 14.28
N VAL A 374 21.10 8.03 13.82
CA VAL A 374 21.08 6.57 13.87
C VAL A 374 20.91 6.05 12.44
N THR A 375 21.71 5.06 12.05
CA THR A 375 21.70 4.56 10.67
C THR A 375 21.22 3.12 10.61
N PHE A 376 20.37 2.81 9.64
CA PHE A 376 19.94 1.49 9.23
C PHE A 376 20.50 1.24 7.83
N LEU A 377 21.53 0.40 7.77
CA LEU A 377 22.25 0.02 6.56
C LEU A 377 21.61 -1.24 5.98
N VAL A 378 20.86 -1.09 4.89
CA VAL A 378 20.32 -2.21 4.13
C VAL A 378 21.44 -2.73 3.24
N ASN A 379 21.91 -3.97 3.44
CA ASN A 379 23.07 -4.48 2.72
C ASN A 379 22.70 -4.91 1.28
N PRO A 380 23.11 -4.16 0.23
CA PRO A 380 22.74 -4.51 -1.15
C PRO A 380 23.35 -5.84 -1.62
N ALA A 381 24.50 -6.28 -1.07
CA ALA A 381 25.11 -7.57 -1.42
C ALA A 381 24.19 -8.76 -1.10
N SER A 382 23.41 -8.68 -0.02
CA SER A 382 22.44 -9.73 0.36
C SER A 382 21.28 -9.86 -0.63
N PHE A 383 21.07 -8.86 -1.50
CA PHE A 383 20.04 -8.81 -2.54
C PHE A 383 20.61 -9.02 -3.96
N GLY A 384 21.86 -9.48 -4.08
CA GLY A 384 22.53 -9.67 -5.37
C GLY A 384 23.18 -8.41 -5.94
N GLY A 385 23.30 -7.35 -5.14
CA GLY A 385 24.05 -6.14 -5.49
C GLY A 385 25.56 -6.38 -5.51
N GLY A 386 26.28 -5.64 -6.35
CA GLY A 386 27.74 -5.77 -6.51
C GLY A 386 28.60 -5.06 -5.47
N HIS A 387 28.00 -4.39 -4.49
CA HIS A 387 28.70 -3.60 -3.47
C HIS A 387 28.25 -4.04 -2.07
N ASP A 388 29.16 -4.03 -1.10
CA ASP A 388 28.88 -4.29 0.32
C ASP A 388 29.04 -2.97 1.10
N ASN A 389 28.31 -2.83 2.20
CA ASN A 389 28.37 -1.67 3.10
C ASN A 389 28.95 -2.00 4.48
N ALA A 390 29.58 -3.17 4.66
CA ALA A 390 30.25 -3.54 5.91
C ALA A 390 31.30 -2.51 6.37
N GLY A 391 32.14 -2.00 5.47
CA GLY A 391 33.14 -0.98 5.81
C GLY A 391 32.54 0.35 6.27
N LEU A 392 31.32 0.67 5.83
CA LEU A 392 30.60 1.87 6.22
C LEU A 392 30.09 1.77 7.67
N ALA A 393 29.63 0.60 8.09
CA ALA A 393 29.24 0.36 9.48
C ALA A 393 30.41 0.64 10.43
N THR A 394 31.61 0.12 10.11
CA THR A 394 32.82 0.36 10.91
C THR A 394 33.19 1.86 10.95
N ALA A 395 33.09 2.57 9.82
CA ALA A 395 33.35 4.01 9.77
C ALA A 395 32.36 4.82 10.63
N LEU A 396 31.07 4.47 10.62
CA LEU A 396 30.05 5.11 11.45
C LEU A 396 30.32 4.89 12.94
N TRP A 397 30.65 3.66 13.34
CA TRP A 397 31.03 3.34 14.72
C TRP A 397 32.28 4.08 15.18
N GLY A 398 33.29 4.21 14.31
CA GLY A 398 34.52 4.97 14.59
C GLY A 398 34.26 6.45 14.91
N VAL A 399 33.13 7.00 14.46
CA VAL A 399 32.69 8.38 14.71
C VAL A 399 31.57 8.45 15.77
N GLY A 400 31.25 7.31 16.38
CA GLY A 400 30.24 7.16 17.42
C GLY A 400 28.81 7.35 16.93
N LEU A 401 28.52 6.99 15.68
CA LEU A 401 27.18 6.95 15.09
C LEU A 401 26.67 5.51 15.12
N PRO A 402 25.57 5.20 15.83
CA PRO A 402 25.00 3.85 15.84
C PRO A 402 24.56 3.43 14.44
N ALA A 403 24.98 2.24 14.02
CA ALA A 403 24.60 1.63 12.75
C ALA A 403 24.03 0.22 12.97
N TYR A 404 22.86 -0.04 12.38
CA TYR A 404 22.17 -1.33 12.38
C TYR A 404 22.17 -1.89 10.97
N ARG A 405 22.40 -3.20 10.83
CA ARG A 405 22.49 -3.86 9.53
C ARG A 405 21.21 -4.61 9.24
N VAL A 406 20.63 -4.40 8.07
CA VAL A 406 19.42 -5.07 7.59
C VAL A 406 19.78 -5.90 6.36
N GLU A 407 19.50 -7.20 6.40
CA GLU A 407 19.81 -8.14 5.32
C GLU A 407 18.56 -8.85 4.81
N LYS A 408 18.66 -9.41 3.60
CA LYS A 408 17.62 -10.27 3.03
C LYS A 408 17.26 -11.41 3.99
N ASP A 409 15.95 -11.67 4.12
CA ASP A 409 15.35 -12.70 4.97
C ASP A 409 15.69 -12.62 6.48
N MET A 410 16.42 -11.59 6.92
CA MET A 410 16.66 -11.34 8.34
C MET A 410 15.37 -10.79 8.97
N ASP A 411 15.03 -11.28 10.17
CA ASP A 411 13.98 -10.66 10.96
C ASP A 411 14.39 -9.22 11.28
N LEU A 412 13.59 -8.25 10.83
CA LEU A 412 13.80 -6.84 11.11
C LEU A 412 13.91 -6.59 12.62
N ALA A 413 13.16 -7.31 13.46
CA ALA A 413 13.30 -7.19 14.92
C ALA A 413 14.68 -7.64 15.41
N ALA A 414 15.24 -8.71 14.84
CA ALA A 414 16.58 -9.21 15.16
C ALA A 414 17.70 -8.28 14.63
N SER A 415 17.48 -7.65 13.48
CA SER A 415 18.42 -6.69 12.88
C SER A 415 18.72 -5.49 13.78
N VAL A 416 17.72 -5.10 14.59
CA VAL A 416 17.83 -3.99 15.54
C VAL A 416 18.58 -4.38 16.82
N LEU A 417 18.72 -5.67 17.09
CA LEU A 417 19.51 -6.19 18.22
C LEU A 417 20.98 -6.36 17.86
N TRP A 418 21.29 -6.55 16.59
CA TRP A 418 22.66 -6.71 16.12
C TRP A 418 23.40 -5.37 16.11
N ARG A 419 24.11 -5.10 17.20
CA ARG A 419 25.15 -4.07 17.26
C ARG A 419 26.43 -4.70 16.72
N GLY A 420 26.76 -4.39 15.47
CA GLY A 420 28.02 -4.78 14.84
C GLY A 420 29.23 -4.22 15.59
#